data_AF-A0A0V0YSJ7-F1
#
_entry.id   AF-A0A0V0YSJ7-F1
#
_cell.length_a   1.000
_cell.length_b   1.000
_cell.length_c   1.000
_cell.angle_alpha   90.00
_cell.angle_beta   90.00
_cell.angle_gamma   90.00
#
_symmetry.space_group_name_H-M   'P 1'
#
loop_
_entity.id
_entity.type
_entity.pdbx_description
1 polymer ?
#
loop_
_entity_poly.entity_id
_entity_poly.type
_entity_poly.pdbx_seq_one_letter_code
_entity_poly.pdbx_strand_id
1 'polypeptide(L)'
;MTSTYSCQRMTARWPLVIFYNIIDISAYNAYVLWTEKHPAWNVGRLHKRRLFLEELGKALVQPEMMRRKTLPRTAAAKSAVERLRKDAEQPSTSGITDTDTG
;
A
#
# COMPACT_ATOMS: atom_id res chain seq x y z
N MET A 1 1.22 9.53 19.33
CA MET A 1 1.86 8.83 18.19
C MET A 1 0.87 8.31 17.15
N THR A 2 -0.29 7.78 17.50
CA THR A 2 -1.28 7.27 16.52
C THR A 2 -2.02 8.37 15.74
N SER A 3 -2.21 9.55 16.36
CA SER A 3 -3.03 10.65 15.80
C SER A 3 -2.56 11.21 14.45
N THR A 4 -1.27 11.12 14.10
CA THR A 4 -0.73 11.74 12.87
C THR A 4 -1.16 11.03 11.59
N TYR A 5 -1.50 9.74 11.68
CA TYR A 5 -1.96 8.93 10.55
C TYR A 5 -3.14 8.06 11.00
N SER A 6 -4.19 8.71 11.49
CA SER A 6 -5.41 8.02 11.93
C SER A 6 -6.42 7.94 10.79
N CYS A 7 -7.08 6.79 10.67
CA CYS A 7 -8.22 6.54 9.79
C CYS A 7 -9.56 6.93 10.45
N GLN A 8 -9.54 7.52 11.64
CA GLN A 8 -10.76 7.96 12.33
C GLN A 8 -11.54 8.96 11.48
N ARG A 9 -12.86 8.75 11.44
CA ARG A 9 -13.82 9.67 10.82
C ARG A 9 -14.95 9.93 11.80
N MET A 10 -15.52 11.13 11.75
CA MET A 10 -16.67 11.49 12.56
C MET A 10 -17.85 10.56 12.24
N THR A 11 -18.35 9.84 13.25
CA THR A 11 -19.41 8.85 13.11
C THR A 11 -20.21 8.74 14.40
N ALA A 12 -21.52 8.53 14.30
CA ALA A 12 -22.40 8.23 15.45
C ALA A 12 -22.46 6.73 15.77
N ARG A 13 -21.77 5.88 15.00
CA ARG A 13 -21.81 4.42 15.15
C ARG A 13 -20.59 3.93 15.92
N TRP A 14 -20.77 3.61 17.21
CA TRP A 14 -19.67 3.17 18.07
C TRP A 14 -18.84 1.98 17.55
N PRO A 15 -19.41 0.95 16.86
CA PRO A 15 -18.59 -0.17 16.39
C PRO A 15 -17.57 0.27 15.35
N LEU A 16 -17.90 1.29 14.58
CA LEU A 16 -17.02 1.83 13.55
C LEU A 16 -15.81 2.56 14.15
N VAL A 17 -15.96 3.16 15.34
CA VAL A 17 -14.85 3.76 16.09
C VAL A 17 -13.83 2.68 16.48
N ILE A 18 -14.31 1.53 16.97
CA ILE A 18 -13.45 0.40 17.29
C ILE A 18 -12.74 -0.11 16.05
N PHE A 19 -13.46 -0.25 14.93
CA PHE A 19 -12.87 -0.66 13.66
C PHE A 19 -11.75 0.27 13.19
N TYR A 20 -11.94 1.59 13.28
CA TYR A 20 -10.88 2.55 12.96
C TYR A 20 -9.65 2.39 13.85
N ASN A 21 -9.85 2.19 15.15
CA ASN A 21 -8.74 1.94 16.06
C ASN A 21 -7.99 0.64 15.72
N ILE A 22 -8.70 -0.43 15.34
CA ILE A 22 -8.09 -1.68 14.90
C ILE A 22 -7.20 -1.44 13.67
N ILE A 23 -7.67 -0.68 12.68
CA ILE A 23 -6.88 -0.35 11.48
C ILE A 23 -5.62 0.44 11.88
N ASP A 24 -5.78 1.50 12.67
CA ASP A 24 -4.68 2.38 13.04
C ASP A 24 -3.57 1.65 13.81
N ILE A 25 -3.96 0.80 14.78
CA ILE A 25 -3.03 0.00 15.58
C ILE A 25 -2.36 -1.06 14.70
N SER A 26 -3.13 -1.78 13.88
CA SER A 26 -2.60 -2.85 13.04
C SER A 26 -1.60 -2.31 12.01
N ALA A 27 -1.89 -1.18 11.37
CA ALA A 27 -1.00 -0.55 10.41
C ALA A 27 0.30 -0.06 11.05
N TYR A 28 0.24 0.47 12.28
CA TYR A 28 1.44 0.85 13.03
C TYR A 28 2.28 -0.36 13.43
N ASN A 29 1.65 -1.43 13.92
CA ASN A 29 2.35 -2.67 14.27
C ASN A 29 3.03 -3.30 13.07
N ALA A 30 2.34 -3.35 11.92
CA ALA A 30 2.91 -3.83 10.67
C ALA A 30 4.11 -2.98 10.22
N TYR A 31 4.02 -1.65 10.37
CA TYR A 31 5.14 -0.73 10.08
C TYR A 31 6.37 -1.06 10.93
N VAL A 32 6.20 -1.20 12.24
CA VAL A 32 7.32 -1.52 13.16
C VAL A 32 7.96 -2.84 12.76
N LEU A 33 7.17 -3.91 12.60
CA LEU A 33 7.67 -5.22 12.19
C LEU A 33 8.40 -5.17 10.84
N TRP A 34 7.88 -4.40 9.88
CA TRP A 34 8.50 -4.24 8.57
C TRP A 34 9.86 -3.56 8.67
N THR A 35 9.98 -2.47 9.43
CA THR A 35 11.23 -1.73 9.58
C THR A 35 12.29 -2.50 10.34
N GLU A 36 11.89 -3.34 11.30
CA GLU A 36 12.81 -4.24 12.00
C GLU A 36 13.34 -5.32 11.05
N LYS A 37 12.46 -5.91 10.24
CA LYS A 37 12.86 -6.96 9.28
C LYS A 37 13.67 -6.42 8.09
N HIS A 38 13.44 -5.17 7.69
CA HIS A 38 14.07 -4.54 6.52
C HIS A 38 14.75 -3.21 6.89
N PRO A 39 15.87 -3.23 7.62
CA PRO A 39 16.52 -2.00 8.09
C PRO A 39 17.05 -1.11 6.95
N ALA A 40 17.38 -1.72 5.80
CA ALA A 40 17.82 -1.01 4.60
C ALA A 40 16.67 -0.32 3.82
N TRP A 41 15.41 -0.59 4.15
CA TRP A 41 14.27 -0.01 3.45
C TRP A 41 14.14 1.49 3.77
N ASN A 42 14.15 2.32 2.71
CA ASN A 42 14.04 3.78 2.79
C ASN A 42 15.05 4.47 3.73
N VAL A 43 16.29 3.96 3.80
CA VAL A 43 17.38 4.60 4.58
C VAL A 43 17.55 6.08 4.19
N GLY A 44 17.77 6.94 5.19
CA GLY A 44 17.91 8.38 4.99
C GLY A 44 16.59 9.15 4.81
N ARG A 45 15.44 8.48 4.69
CA ARG A 45 14.12 9.15 4.66
C ARG A 45 13.63 9.44 6.08
N LEU A 46 13.16 10.66 6.32
CA LEU A 46 12.58 11.08 7.61
C LEU A 46 11.11 10.65 7.78
N HIS A 47 10.38 10.43 6.69
CA HIS A 47 8.93 10.17 6.70
C HIS A 47 8.59 8.70 6.38
N LYS A 48 9.36 7.75 6.93
CA LYS A 48 9.22 6.30 6.65
C LYS A 48 7.82 5.75 6.92
N ARG A 49 7.17 6.18 8.01
CA ARG A 49 5.79 5.75 8.32
C ARG A 49 4.79 6.17 7.24
N ARG A 50 4.93 7.37 6.68
CA ARG A 50 4.07 7.82 5.56
C ARG A 50 4.27 6.95 4.33
N LEU A 51 5.52 6.69 3.96
CA LEU A 51 5.86 5.85 2.80
C LEU A 51 5.29 4.45 2.97
N PHE A 52 5.42 3.88 4.17
CA PHE A 52 4.89 2.55 4.47
C PHE A 52 3.37 2.52 4.30
N LEU A 53 2.65 3.49 4.86
CA LEU A 53 1.19 3.55 4.74
C LEU A 53 0.74 3.78 3.29
N GLU A 54 1.50 4.53 2.51
CA GLU A 54 1.23 4.73 1.09
C GLU A 54 1.43 3.44 0.28
N GLU A 55 2.54 2.73 0.48
CA GLU A 55 2.80 1.43 -0.15
C GLU A 55 1.78 0.38 0.28
N LEU A 56 1.45 0.33 1.58
CA LEU A 56 0.42 -0.55 2.14
C LEU A 56 -0.94 -0.28 1.49
N GLY A 57 -1.36 0.98 1.41
CA GLY A 57 -2.63 1.36 0.80
C GLY A 57 -2.71 0.97 -0.67
N LYS A 58 -1.64 1.19 -1.44
CA LYS A 58 -1.54 0.76 -2.84
C LYS A 58 -1.65 -0.76 -2.97
N ALA A 59 -0.89 -1.50 -2.17
CA ALA A 59 -0.87 -2.97 -2.19
C ALA A 59 -2.25 -3.58 -1.86
N LEU A 60 -2.97 -3.02 -0.88
CA LEU A 60 -4.31 -3.48 -0.52
C LEU A 60 -5.35 -3.20 -1.61
N VAL A 61 -5.25 -2.07 -2.29
CA VAL A 61 -6.26 -1.62 -3.24
C VAL A 61 -6.00 -2.13 -4.67
N GLN A 62 -4.75 -2.43 -5.03
CA GLN A 62 -4.37 -2.92 -6.35
C GLN A 62 -5.17 -4.15 -6.85
N PRO A 63 -5.31 -5.26 -6.11
CA PRO A 63 -6.08 -6.42 -6.59
C PRO A 63 -7.56 -6.09 -6.77
N GLU A 64 -8.10 -5.22 -5.91
CA GLU A 64 -9.48 -4.75 -5.98
C GLU A 64 -9.72 -3.84 -7.19
N MET A 65 -8.77 -2.97 -7.52
CA MET A 65 -8.80 -2.16 -8.73
C MET A 65 -8.76 -3.02 -10.00
N MET A 66 -7.95 -4.07 -10.00
CA MET A 66 -7.86 -5.01 -11.13
C MET A 66 -9.18 -5.75 -11.35
N ARG A 67 -9.78 -6.26 -10.27
CA ARG A 67 -11.06 -6.99 -10.29
C ARG A 67 -12.25 -6.15 -10.77
N ARG A 68 -12.17 -4.82 -10.63
CA ARG A 68 -13.27 -3.91 -10.92
C ARG A 68 -13.62 -3.86 -12.41
N LYS A 69 -14.72 -4.48 -12.84
CA LYS A 69 -15.16 -4.48 -14.26
C LYS A 69 -15.43 -3.08 -14.81
N THR A 70 -16.08 -2.22 -14.03
CA THR A 70 -16.47 -0.86 -14.45
C THR A 70 -15.38 0.15 -14.14
N LEU A 71 -14.98 0.92 -15.16
CA LEU A 71 -13.98 1.98 -14.97
C LEU A 71 -14.53 3.12 -14.09
N PRO A 72 -13.67 3.72 -13.24
CA PRO A 72 -14.04 4.93 -12.50
C PRO A 72 -14.50 6.06 -13.41
N ARG A 73 -15.41 6.90 -12.91
CA ARG A 73 -15.98 8.02 -13.66
C ARG A 73 -14.99 9.16 -13.92
N THR A 74 -14.02 9.35 -13.01
CA THR A 74 -13.04 10.43 -13.12
C THR A 74 -11.89 10.02 -14.03
N ALA A 75 -11.46 10.92 -14.91
CA ALA A 75 -10.39 10.65 -15.88
C ALA A 75 -9.10 10.17 -15.20
N ALA A 76 -8.71 10.80 -14.08
CA ALA A 76 -7.51 10.40 -13.32
C ALA A 76 -7.59 8.97 -12.81
N ALA A 77 -8.72 8.57 -12.20
CA ALA A 77 -8.88 7.22 -11.66
C ALA A 77 -9.05 6.18 -12.78
N LYS A 78 -9.69 6.54 -13.91
CA LYS A 78 -9.76 5.70 -15.11
C LYS A 78 -8.36 5.40 -15.65
N SER A 79 -7.54 6.43 -15.85
CA SER A 79 -6.17 6.28 -16.31
C SER A 79 -5.30 5.45 -15.35
N ALA A 80 -5.51 5.58 -14.03
CA ALA A 80 -4.80 4.78 -13.04
C ALA A 80 -5.13 3.28 -13.16
N VAL A 81 -6.42 2.92 -13.30
CA VAL A 81 -6.85 1.52 -13.49
C VAL A 81 -6.34 0.95 -14.82
N GLU A 82 -6.36 1.73 -15.90
CA GLU A 82 -5.85 1.29 -17.20
C GLU A 82 -4.33 1.04 -17.18
N ARG A 83 -3.55 1.90 -16.51
CA ARG A 83 -2.11 1.70 -16.33
C ARG A 83 -1.82 0.42 -15.54
N LEU A 84 -2.49 0.25 -14.39
CA LEU A 84 -2.34 -0.95 -13.56
C LEU A 84 -2.63 -2.25 -14.32
N ARG A 85 -3.61 -2.23 -15.25
CA ARG A 85 -3.91 -3.39 -16.09
C ARG A 85 -2.82 -3.69 -17.10
N LYS A 86 -2.32 -2.66 -17.78
CA LYS A 86 -1.20 -2.79 -18.72
C LYS A 86 0.06 -3.30 -18.04
N ASP A 87 0.38 -2.77 -16.86
CA ASP A 87 1.54 -3.18 -16.07
C ASP A 87 1.43 -4.66 -15.63
N ALA A 88 0.22 -5.16 -15.41
CA ALA A 88 -0.03 -6.57 -15.10
C ALA A 88 0.01 -7.50 -16.33
N GLU A 89 -0.21 -6.96 -17.54
CA GLU A 89 -0.16 -7.71 -18.80
C GLU A 89 1.27 -7.82 -19.36
N GLN A 90 2.20 -6.94 -18.96
CA GLN A 90 3.61 -7.09 -19.29
C GLN A 90 4.25 -8.20 -18.43
N PRO A 91 4.80 -9.28 -19.03
CA PRO A 91 5.55 -10.27 -18.29
C PRO A 91 6.82 -9.60 -17.73
N SER A 92 7.13 -9.88 -16.47
CA SER A 92 8.38 -9.46 -15.83
C SER A 92 9.59 -10.16 -16.49
N THR A 93 10.00 -9.68 -17.66
CA THR A 93 11.28 -10.05 -18.27
C THR A 93 12.36 -9.22 -17.60
N SER A 94 12.73 -9.58 -16.37
CA SER A 94 13.84 -8.94 -15.66
C SER A 94 14.43 -9.91 -14.64
N GLY A 95 15.49 -10.62 -15.05
CA GLY A 95 16.55 -11.06 -14.16
C GLY A 95 16.68 -12.55 -13.88
N ILE A 96 17.12 -13.33 -14.88
CA ILE A 96 18.04 -14.46 -14.63
C ILE A 96 19.12 -14.39 -15.71
N THR A 97 20.23 -13.73 -15.41
CA THR A 97 21.51 -14.04 -16.04
C THR A 97 22.36 -14.67 -14.95
N ASP A 98 22.33 -15.99 -14.87
CA ASP A 98 23.36 -16.76 -14.17
C ASP A 98 24.64 -16.62 -14.98
N THR A 99 25.57 -15.82 -14.45
CA THR A 99 26.99 -15.91 -14.81
C THR A 99 27.69 -16.57 -13.64
N ASP A 100 27.70 -17.89 -13.62
CA ASP A 100 28.62 -18.67 -12.80
C ASP A 100 29.85 -19.01 -13.65
N THR A 101 30.95 -18.32 -13.34
CA THR A 101 32.32 -18.71 -13.65
C THR A 101 33.00 -18.93 -12.31
N GLY A 102 33.41 -20.16 -12.02
CA GLY A 102 34.15 -20.53 -10.81
C GLY A 102 34.30 -22.03 -10.67
#